data_AF-A0A8S2SYV7-F1
#
_entry.id   AF-A0A8S2SYV7-F1
#
_cell.length_a   1.000
_cell.length_b   1.000
_cell.length_c   1.000
_cell.angle_alpha   90.00
_cell.angle_beta   90.00
_cell.angle_gamma   90.00
#
_symmetry.space_group_name_H-M   'P 1'
#
loop_
_entity.id
_entity.type
_entity.pdbx_description
1 polymer ?
#
loop_
_entity_poly.entity_id
_entity_poly.type
_entity_poly.pdbx_seq_one_letter_code
_entity_poly.pdbx_strand_id
1 'polypeptide(L)' 'KNVNELKNTTYWDIVIITALDKAQKEAYDSTINERLKTNRIPCGVQYLIVADPWKIGM' A
#
# COMPACT_ATOMS: atom_id res chain seq x y z
N LYS A 1 31.51 -7.77 -5.15
CA LYS A 1 30.80 -6.49 -4.92
C LYS A 1 31.20 -5.99 -3.54
N ASN A 2 31.69 -4.75 -3.45
CA ASN A 2 32.32 -4.19 -2.27
C ASN A 2 31.23 -3.79 -1.24
N VAL A 3 31.33 -4.29 -0.01
CA VAL A 3 30.28 -4.18 1.04
C VAL A 3 30.02 -2.73 1.47
N ASN A 4 30.91 -1.80 1.12
CA ASN A 4 30.84 -0.38 1.51
C ASN A 4 29.82 0.47 0.73
N GLU A 5 29.28 0.00 -0.40
CA GLU A 5 28.31 0.78 -1.21
C GLU A 5 26.86 0.69 -0.70
N LEU A 6 26.54 -0.22 0.20
CA LEU A 6 25.18 -0.43 0.72
C LEU A 6 24.78 0.53 1.86
N LYS A 7 25.71 1.35 2.37
CA LYS A 7 25.47 2.19 3.57
C LYS A 7 24.50 3.36 3.35
N ASN A 8 24.18 3.72 2.11
CA ASN A 8 23.31 4.85 1.77
C ASN A 8 22.05 4.46 0.98
N THR A 9 21.68 3.18 0.95
CA THR A 9 20.45 2.75 0.26
C THR A 9 19.25 2.90 1.20
N THR A 10 18.39 3.87 0.94
CA THR A 10 17.07 3.96 1.58
C THR A 10 16.18 2.86 1.03
N TYR A 11 15.77 1.91 1.87
CA TYR A 11 14.79 0.91 1.52
C TYR A 11 13.39 1.52 1.67
N TRP A 12 12.54 1.34 0.65
CA TRP A 12 11.17 1.82 0.66
C TRP A 12 10.26 0.61 0.83
N ASP A 13 9.72 0.44 2.03
CA ASP A 13 8.68 -0.57 2.27
C ASP A 13 7.33 0.01 1.82
N ILE A 14 6.69 -0.65 0.86
CA ILE A 14 5.35 -0.33 0.38
C ILE A 14 4.48 -1.58 0.31
N VAL A 15 3.24 -1.46 0.77
CA VAL A 15 2.19 -2.46 0.60
C VAL A 15 1.20 -1.93 -0.44
N ILE A 16 1.06 -2.66 -1.54
CA ILE A 16 0.08 -2.35 -2.59
C ILE A 16 -1.13 -3.27 -2.40
N ILE A 17 -2.31 -2.68 -2.33
CA ILE A 17 -3.58 -3.40 -2.24
C ILE A 17 -4.37 -3.11 -3.51
N THR A 18 -4.65 -4.14 -4.30
CA THR A 18 -5.47 -4.03 -5.50
C THR A 18 -6.94 -4.18 -5.14
N ALA A 19 -7.78 -3.26 -5.63
CA ALA A 19 -9.23 -3.32 -5.53
C ALA A 19 -9.84 -3.54 -6.91
N LEU A 20 -10.94 -4.30 -6.98
CA LEU A 20 -11.69 -4.60 -8.19
C LEU A 20 -12.27 -3.34 -8.84
N ASP A 21 -12.75 -2.40 -8.03
CA ASP A 21 -13.35 -1.17 -8.51
C ASP A 21 -13.13 0.00 -7.54
N LYS A 22 -13.66 1.17 -7.92
CA LYS A 22 -13.56 2.39 -7.13
C LYS A 22 -14.24 2.27 -5.76
N ALA A 23 -15.37 1.57 -5.67
CA ALA A 23 -16.10 1.43 -4.42
C ALA A 23 -15.31 0.56 -3.42
N GLN A 24 -14.72 -0.53 -3.89
CA GLN A 24 -13.85 -1.37 -3.07
C GLN A 24 -12.56 -0.64 -2.69
N LYS A 25 -11.98 0.17 -3.60
CA LYS A 25 -10.83 1.03 -3.27
C LYS A 25 -11.16 1.96 -2.10
N GLU A 26 -12.29 2.67 -2.16
CA GLU A 26 -12.71 3.61 -1.10
C GLU A 26 -12.94 2.89 0.25
N ALA A 27 -13.51 1.69 0.22
CA ALA A 27 -13.69 0.87 1.42
C ALA A 27 -12.34 0.44 2.04
N TYR A 28 -11.38 0.04 1.21
CA TYR A 28 -10.02 -0.31 1.64
C TYR A 28 -9.28 0.91 2.17
N ASP A 29 -9.35 2.05 1.50
CA ASP A 29 -8.77 3.31 1.97
C ASP A 29 -9.29 3.67 3.37
N SER A 30 -10.60 3.62 3.59
CA SER A 30 -11.20 3.90 4.90
C SER A 30 -10.70 2.93 5.98
N THR A 31 -10.66 1.63 5.65
CA THR A 31 -10.22 0.57 6.57
C THR A 31 -8.74 0.70 6.95
N ILE A 32 -7.87 0.96 5.98
CA ILE A 32 -6.43 1.15 6.21
C ILE A 32 -6.20 2.39 7.07
N ASN A 33 -6.88 3.50 6.77
CA ASN A 33 -6.77 4.72 7.56
C ASN A 33 -7.23 4.54 9.02
N GLU A 34 -8.31 3.81 9.25
CA GLU A 34 -8.74 3.46 10.61
C GLU A 34 -7.68 2.63 11.32
N ARG A 35 -7.18 1.58 10.68
CA ARG A 35 -6.19 0.67 11.28
C ARG A 35 -4.83 1.31 11.53
N LEU A 36 -4.41 2.26 10.69
CA LEU A 36 -3.21 3.07 10.93
C LEU A 36 -3.40 3.96 12.16
N LYS A 37 -4.56 4.62 12.29
CA LYS A 37 -4.87 5.47 13.45
C LYS A 37 -4.95 4.67 14.76
N THR A 38 -5.43 3.43 14.69
CA THR A 38 -5.57 2.55 15.86
C THR A 38 -4.36 1.65 16.09
N ASN A 39 -3.26 1.82 15.33
CA ASN A 39 -2.04 1.01 15.39
C ASN A 39 -2.28 -0.52 15.24
N ARG A 40 -3.30 -0.91 14.47
CA ARG A 40 -3.67 -2.32 14.22
C ARG A 40 -2.91 -2.95 13.06
N ILE A 41 -2.20 -2.13 12.27
CA ILE A 41 -1.30 -2.56 11.20
C ILE A 41 0.00 -1.75 11.29
N PRO A 42 1.11 -2.20 10.67
CA PRO A 42 2.38 -1.48 10.69
C PRO A 42 2.25 -0.01 10.22
N CYS A 43 2.59 0.95 11.09
CA CYS A 43 2.44 2.38 10.81
C CYS A 43 3.64 3.01 10.07
N GLY A 44 4.78 2.33 10.04
CA GLY A 44 6.02 2.81 9.39
C GLY A 44 6.14 2.46 7.90
N VAL A 45 5.08 1.94 7.29
CA VAL A 45 5.06 1.43 5.91
C VAL A 45 4.02 2.19 5.12
N GLN A 46 4.31 2.51 3.86
CA GLN A 46 3.34 3.15 2.98
C GLN A 46 2.32 2.12 2.48
N TYR A 47 1.03 2.44 2.54
CA TYR A 47 -0.03 1.66 1.92
C TYR A 47 -0.57 2.42 0.71
N LEU A 48 -0.63 1.75 -0.43
CA LEU A 48 -1.21 2.28 -1.65
C LEU A 48 -2.35 1.36 -2.12
N ILE A 49 -3.56 1.89 -2.13
CA ILE A 49 -4.73 1.18 -2.65
C ILE A 49 -4.95 1.63 -4.10
N VAL A 50 -4.96 0.68 -5.03
CA VAL A 50 -5.18 0.94 -6.45
C VAL A 50 -6.43 0.20 -6.91
N ALA A 51 -7.34 0.90 -7.59
CA ALA A 51 -8.46 0.25 -8.27
C ALA A 51 -7.96 -0.29 -9.62
N ASP A 52 -8.44 -1.46 -10.02
CA ASP A 52 -8.23 -1.95 -11.37
C ASP A 52 -8.84 -0.96 -12.37
N PRO A 53 -8.04 -0.40 -13.31
CA PRO A 53 -8.56 0.48 -14.34
C PRO A 53 -9.52 -0.23 -15.30
N TRP A 54 -9.48 -1.56 -15.38
CA TRP A 54 -10.33 -2.34 -16.26
C TRP A 54 -11.60 -2.80 -15.56
N LYS A 55 -12.70 -2.08 -15.77
CA LYS A 55 -14.03 -2.71 -15.80
C LYS A 55 -14.15 -3.47 -17.12
N ILE A 56 -13.69 -4.73 -17.17
CA ILE A 56 -14.23 -5.65 -18.17
C ILE A 56 -15.66 -5.91 -17.71
N GLY A 57 -16.61 -5.21 -18.32
CA GLY A 57 -18.03 -5.50 -18.16
C GLY A 57 -18.28 -6.95 -18.52
N MET A 58 -18.66 -7.75 -17.53
CA MET A 58 -19.45 -8.95 -17.72
C MET A 58 -20.89 -8.62 -17.36
#